data_AF-A0A266ZSD3-F1
#
_entry.id   AF-A0A266ZSD3-F1
#
_cell.length_a   1.000
_cell.length_b   1.000
_cell.length_c   1.000
_cell.angle_alpha   90.00
_cell.angle_beta   90.00
_cell.angle_gamma   90.00
#
_symmetry.space_group_name_H-M   'P 1'
#
loop_
_entity.id
_entity.type
_entity.pdbx_description
1 polymer ?
#
loop_
_entity_poly.entity_id
_entity_poly.type
_entity_poly.pdbx_seq_one_letter_code
_entity_poly.pdbx_strand_id
1 'polypeptide(L)'
;MRSHAERGTGLAPEVKQLPSQWRDEQQRAEVIDFRTARIEQQQTAANLAREIPDAGAEIVSLSAEREQRAKPARQVEAMPAADLVKAWDSRKGELYMGYRQRAERLEFRVDQQIQAISTKRRNDEANHAKKRPVEPTGLLAAFKRSSYEKLMSEWRATAKRLKAWKVERENDLRKRLERVRCYLTPGGGFSVRDAERTLQKERPEWAARLPQARDEVQREKEAKKQELLAQKRERQALQKGKPGLGKGKGHGL
;
A
#
# COMPACT_ATOMS: atom_id res chain seq x y z
N MET A 1 -4.22 66.78 -19.67
CA MET A 1 -5.03 65.61 -20.07
C MET A 1 -4.08 64.57 -20.64
N ARG A 2 -3.96 63.37 -20.04
CA ARG A 2 -3.05 62.32 -20.51
C ARG A 2 -3.63 61.57 -21.72
N SER A 3 -2.81 61.33 -22.74
CA SER A 3 -3.23 60.67 -23.99
C SER A 3 -3.56 59.20 -23.76
N HIS A 4 -4.30 58.54 -24.67
CA HIS A 4 -4.67 57.12 -24.52
C HIS A 4 -3.44 56.18 -24.51
N ALA A 5 -2.38 56.56 -25.22
CA ALA A 5 -1.11 55.83 -25.22
C ALA A 5 -0.45 55.82 -23.83
N GLU A 6 -0.59 56.90 -23.06
CA GLU A 6 -0.02 57.03 -21.71
C GLU A 6 -0.81 56.28 -20.64
N ARG A 7 -2.05 55.82 -20.92
CA ARG A 7 -2.88 55.06 -19.97
C ARG A 7 -2.59 53.56 -19.98
N GLY A 8 -1.69 53.08 -20.86
CA GLY A 8 -1.25 51.69 -20.89
C GLY A 8 -2.32 50.66 -21.26
N THR A 9 -3.52 51.10 -21.67
CA THR A 9 -4.65 50.20 -21.94
C THR A 9 -4.53 49.45 -23.27
N GLY A 10 -3.59 49.81 -24.16
CA GLY A 10 -3.37 49.17 -25.47
C GLY A 10 -4.52 49.32 -26.48
N LEU A 11 -5.69 49.77 -26.03
CA LEU A 11 -6.89 49.94 -26.84
C LEU A 11 -6.87 51.30 -27.56
N ALA A 12 -6.89 51.27 -28.90
CA ALA A 12 -7.08 52.46 -29.72
C ALA A 12 -8.45 53.10 -29.41
N PRO A 13 -8.57 54.44 -29.44
CA PRO A 13 -9.85 55.10 -29.24
C PRO A 13 -10.86 54.64 -30.30
N GLU A 14 -12.08 54.32 -29.86
CA GLU A 14 -13.18 53.87 -30.73
C GLU A 14 -13.47 54.98 -31.74
N VAL A 15 -13.27 54.70 -33.03
CA VAL A 15 -13.47 55.68 -34.10
C VAL A 15 -14.95 56.06 -34.10
N LYS A 16 -15.25 57.34 -33.82
CA LYS A 16 -16.63 57.85 -33.90
C LYS A 16 -17.07 57.80 -35.36
N GLN A 17 -17.94 56.85 -35.69
CA GLN A 17 -18.46 56.69 -37.05
C GLN A 17 -19.36 57.85 -37.47
N LEU A 18 -19.30 58.21 -38.76
CA LEU A 18 -20.07 59.28 -39.37
C LEU A 18 -21.54 58.85 -39.57
N PRO A 19 -22.53 59.76 -39.59
CA PRO A 19 -23.95 59.43 -39.78
C PRO A 19 -24.29 58.66 -41.07
N SER A 20 -23.44 58.70 -42.09
CA SER A 20 -23.58 57.91 -43.34
C SER A 20 -23.24 56.43 -43.15
N GLN A 21 -22.32 56.09 -42.25
CA GLN A 21 -21.94 54.71 -41.92
C GLN A 21 -23.01 54.00 -41.09
N TRP A 22 -23.85 54.77 -40.38
CA TRP A 22 -25.04 54.26 -39.69
C TRP A 22 -26.20 53.87 -40.61
N ARG A 23 -26.16 54.22 -41.90
CA ARG A 23 -27.20 53.85 -42.86
C ARG A 23 -27.02 52.44 -43.43
N ASP A 24 -25.82 51.86 -43.30
CA ASP A 24 -25.56 50.48 -43.67
C ASP A 24 -26.01 49.56 -42.52
N GLU A 25 -27.08 48.80 -42.76
CA GLU A 25 -27.74 47.99 -41.74
C GLU A 25 -26.83 46.89 -41.19
N GLN A 26 -25.91 46.36 -42.02
CA GLN A 26 -24.99 45.29 -41.62
C GLN A 26 -23.90 45.81 -40.68
N GLN A 27 -23.27 46.94 -41.00
CA GLN A 27 -22.24 47.54 -40.14
C GLN A 27 -22.82 48.05 -38.82
N ARG A 28 -24.06 48.54 -38.85
CA ARG A 28 -24.79 48.95 -37.64
C ARG A 28 -25.05 47.77 -36.71
N ALA A 29 -25.45 46.61 -37.24
CA ALA A 29 -25.65 45.40 -36.47
C ALA A 29 -24.36 44.95 -35.78
N GLU A 30 -23.24 44.90 -36.51
CA GLU A 30 -21.93 44.52 -35.96
C GLU A 30 -21.46 45.44 -34.82
N VAL A 31 -21.69 46.74 -34.94
CA VAL A 31 -21.32 47.71 -33.88
C VAL A 31 -22.22 47.55 -32.65
N ILE A 32 -23.52 47.28 -32.85
CA ILE A 32 -24.44 47.01 -31.74
C ILE A 32 -24.02 45.72 -31.02
N ASP A 33 -23.73 44.65 -31.76
CA ASP A 33 -23.28 43.36 -31.22
C ASP A 33 -21.95 43.46 -30.47
N PHE A 34 -21.01 44.24 -30.99
CA PHE A 34 -19.76 44.51 -30.27
C PHE A 34 -20.00 45.27 -28.96
N ARG A 35 -20.92 46.23 -28.96
CA ARG A 35 -21.24 47.03 -27.76
C ARG A 35 -22.02 46.22 -26.74
N THR A 36 -22.97 45.39 -27.16
CA THR A 36 -23.69 44.47 -26.26
C THR A 36 -22.71 43.48 -25.65
N ALA A 37 -21.84 42.86 -26.45
CA ALA A 37 -20.79 41.96 -25.96
C ALA A 37 -19.85 42.63 -24.94
N ARG A 38 -19.51 43.91 -25.15
CA ARG A 38 -18.67 44.67 -24.21
C ARG A 38 -19.39 45.01 -22.90
N ILE A 39 -20.67 45.35 -22.97
CA ILE A 39 -21.50 45.58 -21.77
C ILE A 39 -21.65 44.28 -20.99
N GLU A 40 -21.95 43.18 -21.68
CA GLU A 40 -22.04 41.85 -21.08
C GLU A 40 -20.72 41.46 -20.42
N GLN A 41 -19.57 41.67 -21.08
CA GLN A 41 -18.26 41.41 -20.50
C GLN A 41 -18.02 42.22 -19.21
N GLN A 42 -18.38 43.50 -19.19
CA GLN A 42 -18.23 44.35 -18.01
C GLN A 42 -19.14 43.91 -16.86
N GLN A 43 -20.39 43.58 -17.14
CA GLN A 43 -21.33 43.07 -16.13
C GLN A 43 -20.85 41.73 -15.57
N THR A 44 -20.35 40.84 -16.44
CA THR A 44 -19.80 39.54 -16.03
C THR A 44 -18.57 39.71 -15.14
N ALA A 45 -17.65 40.63 -15.50
CA ALA A 45 -16.49 40.94 -14.67
C ALA A 45 -16.87 41.56 -13.32
N ALA A 46 -17.87 42.44 -13.28
CA ALA A 46 -18.36 43.04 -12.05
C ALA A 46 -19.06 42.02 -11.13
N ASN A 47 -19.83 41.09 -11.72
CA ASN A 47 -20.44 39.98 -10.98
C ASN A 47 -19.37 39.03 -10.44
N LEU A 48 -18.38 38.68 -11.25
CA LEU A 48 -17.25 37.85 -10.82
C LEU A 48 -16.47 38.50 -9.67
N ALA A 49 -16.22 39.81 -9.71
CA ALA A 49 -15.55 40.53 -8.63
C ALA A 49 -16.39 40.65 -7.35
N ARG A 50 -17.73 40.53 -7.43
CA ARG A 50 -18.61 40.46 -6.25
C ARG A 50 -18.58 39.08 -5.60
N GLU A 51 -18.59 38.02 -6.41
CA GLU A 51 -18.55 36.64 -5.94
C GLU A 51 -17.15 36.24 -5.46
N ILE A 52 -16.11 36.70 -6.16
CA ILE A 52 -14.71 36.42 -5.88
C ILE A 52 -13.93 37.74 -5.86
N PRO A 53 -13.83 38.40 -4.68
CA PRO A 53 -13.23 39.72 -4.55
C PRO A 53 -11.76 39.83 -5.02
N ASP A 54 -11.00 38.73 -4.93
CA ASP A 54 -9.62 38.65 -5.42
C ASP A 54 -9.39 37.36 -6.22
N ALA A 55 -10.07 37.28 -7.36
CA ALA A 55 -9.95 36.13 -8.26
C ALA A 55 -8.50 35.86 -8.70
N GLY A 56 -7.66 36.90 -8.79
CA GLY A 56 -6.24 36.77 -9.09
C GLY A 56 -5.48 36.02 -8.00
N ALA A 57 -5.62 36.44 -6.74
CA ALA A 57 -4.98 35.75 -5.62
C ALA A 57 -5.53 34.33 -5.43
N GLU A 58 -6.84 34.11 -5.63
CA GLU A 58 -7.41 32.77 -5.59
C GLU A 58 -6.81 31.85 -6.67
N ILE A 59 -6.69 32.33 -7.91
CA ILE A 59 -6.02 31.57 -8.98
C ILE A 59 -4.56 31.26 -8.62
N VAL A 60 -3.83 32.22 -8.03
CA VAL A 60 -2.45 31.99 -7.57
C VAL A 60 -2.40 30.94 -6.45
N SER A 61 -3.32 31.00 -5.48
CA SER A 61 -3.39 30.00 -4.40
C SER A 61 -3.75 28.61 -4.91
N LEU A 62 -4.71 28.51 -5.84
CA LEU A 62 -5.11 27.26 -6.47
C LEU A 62 -4.01 26.68 -7.35
N SER A 63 -3.26 27.52 -8.06
CA SER A 63 -2.12 27.07 -8.86
C SER A 63 -0.96 26.60 -7.99
N ALA A 64 -0.66 27.30 -6.89
CA ALA A 64 0.32 26.86 -5.91
C ALA A 64 -0.10 25.54 -5.26
N GLU A 65 -1.38 25.36 -4.92
CA GLU A 65 -1.91 24.11 -4.36
C GLU A 65 -1.85 22.97 -5.38
N ARG A 66 -2.23 23.21 -6.65
CA ARG A 66 -2.07 22.24 -7.74
C ARG A 66 -0.61 21.84 -7.93
N GLU A 67 0.31 22.79 -7.84
CA GLU A 67 1.74 22.51 -7.94
C GLU A 67 2.24 21.70 -6.73
N GLN A 68 1.79 22.02 -5.51
CA GLN A 68 2.10 21.21 -4.33
C GLN A 68 1.58 19.77 -4.46
N ARG A 69 0.38 19.58 -5.01
CA ARG A 69 -0.18 18.24 -5.29
C ARG A 69 0.59 17.51 -6.40
N ALA A 70 1.13 18.23 -7.38
CA ALA A 70 1.89 17.65 -8.49
C ALA A 70 3.35 17.30 -8.15
N LYS A 71 3.94 17.91 -7.10
CA LYS A 71 5.32 17.63 -6.65
C LYS A 71 5.62 16.13 -6.44
N PRO A 72 4.83 15.35 -5.68
CA PRO A 72 5.10 13.93 -5.49
C PRO A 72 5.01 13.13 -6.81
N ALA A 73 4.06 13.46 -7.69
CA ALA A 73 3.96 12.86 -9.02
C ALA A 73 5.23 13.08 -9.85
N ARG A 74 5.70 14.34 -9.92
CA ARG A 74 6.94 14.70 -10.64
C ARG A 74 8.18 14.00 -10.08
N GLN A 75 8.27 13.85 -8.76
CA GLN A 75 9.38 13.12 -8.12
C GLN A 75 9.37 11.64 -8.51
N VAL A 76 8.19 11.04 -8.63
CA VAL A 76 8.02 9.65 -9.05
C VAL A 76 8.34 9.48 -10.54
N GLU A 77 7.91 10.42 -11.38
CA GLU A 77 8.24 10.43 -12.81
C GLU A 77 9.74 10.55 -13.08
N ALA A 78 10.45 11.35 -12.28
CA ALA A 78 11.89 11.53 -12.40
C ALA A 78 12.72 10.32 -11.92
N MET A 79 12.10 9.37 -11.23
CA MET A 79 12.80 8.20 -10.68
C MET A 79 13.01 7.14 -11.78
N PRO A 80 14.19 6.49 -11.85
CA PRO A 80 14.42 5.41 -12.80
C PRO A 80 13.39 4.29 -12.64
N ALA A 81 12.86 3.79 -13.75
CA ALA A 81 11.80 2.78 -13.76
C ALA A 81 12.18 1.51 -12.98
N ALA A 82 13.44 1.08 -13.10
CA ALA A 82 13.98 -0.07 -12.37
C ALA A 82 13.95 0.13 -10.85
N ASP A 83 14.30 1.33 -10.39
CA ASP A 83 14.33 1.67 -8.96
C ASP A 83 12.92 1.78 -8.38
N LEU A 84 11.99 2.40 -9.13
CA LEU A 84 10.58 2.47 -8.75
C LEU A 84 9.99 1.07 -8.57
N VAL A 85 10.16 0.19 -9.56
CA VAL A 85 9.63 -1.19 -9.51
C VAL A 85 10.25 -1.95 -8.34
N LYS A 86 11.58 -1.85 -8.16
CA LYS A 86 12.30 -2.51 -7.06
C LYS A 86 11.83 -2.02 -5.70
N ALA A 87 11.70 -0.71 -5.52
CA ALA A 87 11.26 -0.10 -4.26
C ALA A 87 9.80 -0.48 -3.95
N TRP A 88 8.92 -0.48 -4.95
CA TRP A 88 7.54 -0.95 -4.81
C TRP A 88 7.47 -2.41 -4.37
N ASP A 89 8.16 -3.30 -5.08
CA ASP A 89 8.11 -4.74 -4.80
C ASP A 89 8.79 -5.08 -3.46
N SER A 90 9.86 -4.38 -3.09
CA SER A 90 10.51 -4.51 -1.78
C SER A 90 9.55 -4.12 -0.66
N ARG A 91 8.92 -2.94 -0.77
CA ARG A 91 7.98 -2.46 0.23
C ARG A 91 6.75 -3.36 0.37
N LYS A 92 6.25 -3.88 -0.75
CA LYS A 92 5.16 -4.87 -0.79
C LYS A 92 5.55 -6.14 -0.04
N GLY A 93 6.77 -6.63 -0.29
CA GLY A 93 7.36 -7.76 0.44
C GLY A 93 7.49 -7.50 1.93
N GLU A 94 8.01 -6.34 2.33
CA GLU A 94 8.14 -5.93 3.73
C GLU A 94 6.79 -5.90 4.46
N LEU A 95 5.77 -5.32 3.84
CA LEU A 95 4.43 -5.28 4.42
C LEU A 95 3.89 -6.69 4.61
N TYR A 96 3.91 -7.51 3.55
CA TYR A 96 3.47 -8.90 3.62
C TYR A 96 4.20 -9.69 4.72
N MET A 97 5.53 -9.63 4.74
CA MET A 97 6.35 -10.31 5.76
C MET A 97 6.13 -9.75 7.16
N GLY A 98 5.91 -8.44 7.30
CA GLY A 98 5.62 -7.81 8.58
C GLY A 98 4.31 -8.29 9.20
N TYR A 99 3.25 -8.41 8.40
CA TYR A 99 1.99 -8.99 8.87
C TYR A 99 2.15 -10.48 9.21
N ARG A 100 2.85 -11.25 8.38
CA ARG A 100 3.12 -12.66 8.63
C ARG A 100 3.89 -12.87 9.93
N GLN A 101 4.99 -12.15 10.14
CA GLN A 101 5.79 -12.22 11.37
C GLN A 101 4.98 -11.85 12.62
N ARG A 102 4.08 -10.86 12.52
CA ARG A 102 3.19 -10.51 13.63
C ARG A 102 2.23 -11.65 13.96
N ALA A 103 1.68 -12.32 12.95
CA ALA A 103 0.82 -13.48 13.12
C ALA A 103 1.61 -14.67 13.73
N GLU A 104 2.82 -14.97 13.25
CA GLU A 104 3.68 -16.03 13.80
C GLU A 104 4.03 -15.77 15.28
N ARG A 105 4.41 -14.53 15.64
CA ARG A 105 4.66 -14.16 17.04
C ARG A 105 3.42 -14.31 17.92
N LEU A 106 2.25 -13.98 17.36
CA LEU A 106 0.99 -14.10 18.09
C LEU A 106 0.60 -15.56 18.27
N GLU A 107 0.76 -16.39 17.24
CA GLU A 107 0.58 -17.84 17.30
C GLU A 107 1.44 -18.43 18.42
N PHE A 108 2.75 -18.17 18.37
CA PHE A 108 3.69 -18.68 19.36
C PHE A 108 3.29 -18.28 20.79
N ARG A 109 2.93 -17.01 21.01
CA ARG A 109 2.53 -16.51 22.33
C ARG A 109 1.24 -17.17 22.83
N VAL A 110 0.25 -17.33 21.96
CA VAL A 110 -1.04 -17.94 22.32
C VAL A 110 -0.86 -19.43 22.61
N ASP A 111 -0.08 -20.13 21.81
CA ASP A 111 0.24 -21.55 22.02
C ASP A 111 0.98 -21.76 23.35
N GLN A 112 2.00 -20.95 23.65
CA GLN A 112 2.70 -20.98 24.95
C GLN A 112 1.75 -20.78 26.13
N GLN A 113 0.75 -19.89 26.03
CA GLN A 113 -0.25 -19.71 27.09
C GLN A 113 -1.15 -20.94 27.26
N ILE A 114 -1.56 -21.59 26.16
CA ILE A 114 -2.34 -22.84 26.21
C ILE A 114 -1.52 -23.95 26.87
N GLN A 115 -0.25 -24.10 26.48
CA GLN A 115 0.65 -25.09 27.06
C GLN A 115 0.89 -24.84 28.56
N ALA A 116 1.09 -23.58 28.96
CA ALA A 116 1.27 -23.23 30.37
C ALA A 116 0.02 -23.56 31.22
N ILE A 117 -1.18 -23.27 30.71
CA ILE A 117 -2.43 -23.61 31.40
C ILE A 117 -2.59 -25.13 31.50
N SER A 118 -2.45 -25.85 30.38
CA SER A 118 -2.65 -27.29 30.36
C SER A 118 -1.62 -28.04 31.22
N THR A 119 -0.36 -27.63 31.17
CA THR A 119 0.73 -28.21 31.97
C THR A 119 0.52 -27.95 33.45
N LYS A 120 0.19 -26.71 33.84
CA LYS A 120 -0.10 -26.39 35.24
C LYS A 120 -1.28 -27.20 35.77
N ARG A 121 -2.38 -27.28 35.02
CA ARG A 121 -3.55 -28.08 35.40
C ARG A 121 -3.19 -29.56 35.59
N ARG A 122 -2.46 -30.16 34.63
CA ARG A 122 -2.00 -31.56 34.75
C ARG A 122 -1.12 -31.77 35.98
N ASN A 123 -0.19 -30.85 36.26
CA ASN A 123 0.69 -30.94 37.41
C ASN A 123 -0.09 -30.82 38.73
N ASP A 124 -1.02 -29.87 38.80
CA ASP A 124 -1.87 -29.67 39.98
C ASP A 124 -2.79 -30.89 40.20
N GLU A 125 -3.36 -31.46 39.14
CA GLU A 125 -4.14 -32.70 39.21
C GLU A 125 -3.30 -33.89 39.68
N ALA A 126 -2.08 -34.06 39.16
CA ALA A 126 -1.17 -35.12 39.58
C ALA A 126 -0.74 -34.96 41.04
N ASN A 127 -0.47 -33.73 41.47
CA ASN A 127 -0.12 -33.42 42.85
C ASN A 127 -1.32 -33.63 43.80
N HIS A 128 -2.52 -33.29 43.36
CA HIS A 128 -3.76 -33.52 44.11
C HIS A 128 -4.09 -35.02 44.21
N ALA A 129 -3.83 -35.79 43.15
CA ALA A 129 -3.98 -37.25 43.13
C ALA A 129 -3.13 -37.94 44.21
N LYS A 130 -1.91 -37.46 44.44
CA LYS A 130 -1.01 -37.96 45.50
C LYS A 130 -1.54 -37.70 46.91
N LYS A 131 -2.39 -36.68 47.10
CA LYS A 131 -2.97 -36.29 48.40
C LYS A 131 -4.31 -36.97 48.69
N ARG A 132 -4.63 -38.06 48.01
CA ARG A 132 -5.89 -38.78 48.19
C ARG A 132 -5.99 -39.31 49.63
N PRO A 133 -7.08 -39.02 50.36
CA PRO A 133 -7.33 -39.59 51.67
C PRO A 133 -7.33 -41.13 51.61
N VAL A 134 -6.71 -41.76 52.61
CA VAL A 134 -6.64 -43.22 52.75
C VAL A 134 -7.83 -43.70 53.57
N GLU A 135 -8.44 -44.81 53.13
CA GLU A 135 -9.61 -45.38 53.81
C GLU A 135 -9.22 -45.93 55.20
N PRO A 136 -9.94 -45.53 56.27
CA PRO A 136 -9.63 -46.02 57.61
C PRO A 136 -9.87 -47.53 57.67
N THR A 137 -8.82 -48.28 57.98
CA THR A 137 -8.83 -49.75 58.05
C THR A 137 -8.61 -50.21 59.50
N GLY A 138 -9.22 -51.33 59.91
CA GLY A 138 -9.06 -51.94 61.24
C GLY A 138 -10.22 -51.70 62.21
N LEU A 139 -10.06 -52.13 63.47
CA LEU A 139 -11.14 -52.17 64.49
C LEU A 139 -11.81 -50.82 64.79
N LEU A 140 -11.13 -49.68 64.56
CA LEU A 140 -11.66 -48.33 64.78
C LEU A 140 -12.15 -47.64 63.50
N ALA A 141 -12.26 -48.37 62.38
CA ALA A 141 -12.66 -47.82 61.08
C ALA A 141 -14.03 -47.13 61.13
N ALA A 142 -14.99 -47.72 61.85
CA ALA A 142 -16.34 -47.19 62.00
C ALA A 142 -16.36 -45.78 62.64
N PHE A 143 -15.52 -45.54 63.64
CA PHE A 143 -15.43 -44.24 64.32
C PHE A 143 -14.79 -43.14 63.45
N LYS A 144 -13.92 -43.51 62.50
CA LYS A 144 -13.21 -42.57 61.61
C LYS A 144 -13.90 -42.36 60.26
N ARG A 145 -14.91 -43.16 59.92
CA ARG A 145 -15.58 -43.17 58.62
C ARG A 145 -16.17 -41.82 58.22
N SER A 146 -16.85 -41.14 59.14
CA SER A 146 -17.46 -39.82 58.88
C SER A 146 -16.42 -38.73 58.58
N SER A 147 -15.27 -38.76 59.25
CA SER A 147 -14.17 -37.83 58.99
C SER A 147 -13.50 -38.10 57.63
N TYR A 148 -13.32 -39.38 57.27
CA TYR A 148 -12.81 -39.79 55.97
C TYR A 148 -13.76 -39.40 54.84
N GLU A 149 -15.06 -39.61 55.00
CA GLU A 149 -16.07 -39.22 54.01
C GLU A 149 -16.07 -37.71 53.76
N LYS A 150 -15.94 -36.90 54.81
CA LYS A 150 -15.76 -35.44 54.67
C LYS A 150 -14.49 -35.10 53.88
N LEU A 151 -13.34 -35.65 54.28
CA LEU A 151 -12.06 -35.43 53.59
C LEU A 151 -12.11 -35.87 52.12
N MET A 152 -12.73 -37.01 51.83
CA MET A 152 -12.93 -37.49 50.46
C MET A 152 -13.87 -36.59 49.66
N SER A 153 -14.91 -36.04 50.28
CA SER A 153 -15.82 -35.11 49.63
C SER A 153 -15.11 -33.80 49.25
N GLU A 154 -14.29 -33.25 50.14
CA GLU A 154 -13.46 -32.07 49.92
C GLU A 154 -12.39 -32.32 48.86
N TRP A 155 -11.73 -33.48 48.93
CA TRP A 155 -10.76 -33.92 47.92
C TRP A 155 -11.41 -34.06 46.54
N ARG A 156 -12.63 -34.60 46.44
CA ARG A 156 -13.37 -34.66 45.17
C ARG A 156 -13.79 -33.28 44.67
N ALA A 157 -14.21 -32.38 45.56
CA ALA A 157 -14.61 -31.02 45.21
C ALA A 157 -13.41 -30.21 44.66
N THR A 158 -12.25 -30.32 45.32
CA THR A 158 -11.00 -29.70 44.85
C THR A 158 -10.55 -30.29 43.52
N ALA A 159 -10.65 -31.60 43.31
CA ALA A 159 -10.36 -32.24 42.01
C ALA A 159 -11.26 -31.68 40.89
N LYS A 160 -12.56 -31.48 41.15
CA LYS A 160 -13.49 -30.85 40.19
C LYS A 160 -13.08 -29.41 39.86
N ARG A 161 -12.70 -28.61 40.87
CA ARG A 161 -12.23 -27.22 40.67
C ARG A 161 -10.96 -27.16 39.84
N LEU A 162 -9.99 -28.05 40.10
CA LEU A 162 -8.76 -28.15 39.30
C LEU A 162 -9.04 -28.50 37.85
N LYS A 163 -9.92 -29.49 37.60
CA LYS A 163 -10.34 -29.85 36.24
C LYS A 163 -11.00 -28.69 35.49
N ALA A 164 -11.83 -27.91 36.18
CA ALA A 164 -12.51 -26.75 35.61
C ALA A 164 -11.60 -25.51 35.50
N TRP A 165 -10.43 -25.51 36.14
CA TRP A 165 -9.55 -24.35 36.20
C TRP A 165 -9.09 -23.94 34.79
N LYS A 166 -9.45 -22.70 34.43
CA LYS A 166 -9.11 -22.02 33.16
C LYS A 166 -9.49 -22.80 31.88
N VAL A 167 -10.43 -23.74 31.94
CA VAL A 167 -10.89 -24.48 30.75
C VAL A 167 -11.48 -23.53 29.70
N GLU A 168 -12.35 -22.61 30.11
CA GLU A 168 -12.95 -21.61 29.20
C GLU A 168 -11.88 -20.73 28.55
N ARG A 169 -10.94 -20.24 29.37
CA ARG A 169 -9.82 -19.43 28.88
C ARG A 169 -8.95 -20.19 27.88
N GLU A 170 -8.66 -21.47 28.15
CA GLU A 170 -7.92 -22.32 27.24
C GLU A 170 -8.67 -22.50 25.91
N ASN A 171 -9.98 -22.72 25.95
CA ASN A 171 -10.82 -22.83 24.76
C ASN A 171 -10.85 -21.53 23.94
N ASP A 172 -10.94 -20.37 24.60
CA ASP A 172 -10.88 -19.07 23.92
C ASP A 172 -9.53 -18.84 23.25
N LEU A 173 -8.44 -19.22 23.93
CA LEU A 173 -7.10 -19.15 23.35
C LEU A 173 -6.97 -20.09 22.15
N ARG A 174 -7.54 -21.29 22.18
CA ARG A 174 -7.56 -22.22 21.03
C ARG A 174 -8.32 -21.64 19.84
N LYS A 175 -9.52 -21.08 20.06
CA LYS A 175 -10.29 -20.38 19.01
C LYS A 175 -9.53 -19.17 18.44
N ARG A 176 -8.75 -18.48 19.28
CA ARG A 176 -7.88 -17.38 18.83
C ARG A 176 -6.71 -17.91 18.02
N LEU A 177 -6.09 -19.01 18.44
CA LEU A 177 -4.99 -19.68 17.75
C LEU A 177 -5.41 -20.10 16.34
N GLU A 178 -6.59 -20.72 16.20
CA GLU A 178 -7.16 -21.09 14.91
C GLU A 178 -7.33 -19.87 13.99
N ARG A 179 -7.91 -18.78 14.50
CA ARG A 179 -8.04 -17.53 13.74
C ARG A 179 -6.69 -16.98 13.30
N VAL A 180 -5.67 -17.01 14.15
CA VAL A 180 -4.32 -16.56 13.82
C VAL A 180 -3.70 -17.45 12.74
N ARG A 181 -3.86 -18.77 12.84
CA ARG A 181 -3.39 -19.72 11.84
C ARG A 181 -4.01 -19.49 10.47
N CYS A 182 -5.29 -19.09 10.40
CA CYS A 182 -5.90 -18.70 9.12
C CYS A 182 -5.12 -17.58 8.41
N TYR A 183 -4.49 -16.65 9.15
CA TYR A 183 -3.64 -15.60 8.55
C TYR A 183 -2.30 -16.11 8.03
N LEU A 184 -1.85 -17.29 8.46
CA LEU A 184 -0.60 -17.91 8.02
C LEU A 184 -0.82 -18.90 6.87
N THR A 185 -2.04 -19.42 6.72
CA THR A 185 -2.45 -20.29 5.62
C THR A 185 -2.49 -19.52 4.30
N PRO A 186 -1.94 -20.08 3.20
CA PRO A 186 -2.09 -19.50 1.86
C PRO A 186 -3.57 -19.23 1.53
N GLY A 187 -3.91 -17.96 1.26
CA GLY A 187 -5.27 -17.53 0.91
C GLY A 187 -6.25 -17.32 2.07
N GLY A 188 -5.87 -17.61 3.33
CA GLY A 188 -6.75 -17.48 4.49
C GLY A 188 -6.71 -16.13 5.23
N GLY A 189 -5.75 -15.26 4.91
CA GLY A 189 -5.65 -13.93 5.53
C GLY A 189 -4.83 -12.94 4.70
N PHE A 190 -4.10 -12.05 5.37
CA PHE A 190 -3.40 -10.92 4.74
C PHE A 190 -2.46 -11.41 3.63
N SER A 191 -2.88 -11.18 2.39
CA SER A 191 -2.23 -11.71 1.20
C SER A 191 -1.28 -10.68 0.60
N VAL A 192 -0.48 -11.12 -0.38
CA VAL A 192 0.34 -10.22 -1.20
C VAL A 192 -0.55 -9.20 -1.94
N ARG A 193 -1.78 -9.58 -2.31
CA ARG A 193 -2.75 -8.66 -2.92
C ARG A 193 -3.24 -7.60 -1.94
N ASP A 194 -3.43 -7.95 -0.67
CA ASP A 194 -3.81 -6.98 0.37
C ASP A 194 -2.67 -6.02 0.68
N ALA A 195 -1.42 -6.50 0.64
CA ALA A 195 -0.23 -5.66 0.74
C ALA A 195 -0.16 -4.66 -0.43
N GLU A 196 -0.42 -5.12 -1.66
CA GLU A 196 -0.47 -4.27 -2.84
C GLU A 196 -1.60 -3.24 -2.76
N ARG A 197 -2.80 -3.64 -2.34
CA ARG A 197 -3.94 -2.72 -2.16
C ARG A 197 -3.68 -1.67 -1.10
N THR A 198 -3.02 -2.05 -0.01
CA THR A 198 -2.58 -1.11 1.04
C THR A 198 -1.58 -0.11 0.47
N LEU A 199 -0.60 -0.56 -0.31
CA LEU A 199 0.38 0.31 -0.96
C LEU A 199 -0.23 1.26 -1.99
N GLN A 200 -1.21 0.80 -2.76
CA GLN A 200 -1.93 1.65 -3.71
C GLN A 200 -2.64 2.81 -3.00
N LYS A 201 -3.17 2.59 -1.80
CA LYS A 201 -3.79 3.65 -0.99
C LYS A 201 -2.75 4.58 -0.38
N GLU A 202 -1.64 4.03 0.12
CA GLU A 202 -0.56 4.83 0.73
C GLU A 202 0.21 5.66 -0.30
N ARG A 203 0.35 5.16 -1.54
CA ARG A 203 1.17 5.76 -2.60
C ARG A 203 0.46 5.66 -3.96
N PRO A 204 -0.60 6.45 -4.17
CA PRO A 204 -1.35 6.42 -5.43
C PRO A 204 -0.49 6.86 -6.62
N GLU A 205 0.38 7.84 -6.44
CA GLU A 205 1.30 8.34 -7.49
C GLU A 205 2.24 7.24 -8.00
N TRP A 206 2.79 6.44 -7.08
CA TRP A 206 3.66 5.32 -7.43
C TRP A 206 2.88 4.24 -8.17
N ALA A 207 1.68 3.92 -7.67
CA ALA A 207 0.80 2.92 -8.29
C ALA A 207 0.40 3.32 -9.72
N ALA A 208 0.17 4.60 -9.97
CA ALA A 208 -0.17 5.12 -11.30
C ALA A 208 0.97 4.96 -12.30
N ARG A 209 2.22 5.24 -11.90
CA ARG A 209 3.42 5.13 -12.77
C ARG A 209 3.90 3.67 -12.95
N LEU A 210 3.57 2.78 -12.01
CA LEU A 210 4.11 1.42 -11.94
C LEU A 210 3.92 0.56 -13.21
N PRO A 211 2.75 0.57 -13.90
CA PRO A 211 2.57 -0.23 -15.11
C PRO A 211 3.56 0.15 -16.21
N GLN A 212 3.67 1.45 -16.51
CA GLN A 212 4.63 1.96 -17.49
C GLN A 212 6.07 1.65 -17.11
N ALA A 213 6.43 1.79 -15.83
CA ALA A 213 7.77 1.51 -15.35
C ALA A 213 8.12 0.01 -15.48
N ARG A 214 7.16 -0.89 -15.26
CA ARG A 214 7.36 -2.33 -15.48
C ARG A 214 7.60 -2.64 -16.95
N ASP A 215 6.86 -2.01 -17.85
CA ASP A 215 7.03 -2.20 -19.30
C ASP A 215 8.40 -1.71 -19.78
N GLU A 216 8.85 -0.54 -19.31
CA GLU A 216 10.19 -0.02 -19.59
C GLU A 216 11.29 -0.99 -19.13
N VAL A 217 11.19 -1.50 -17.90
CA VAL A 217 12.15 -2.48 -17.35
C VAL A 217 12.17 -3.77 -18.16
N GLN A 218 11.02 -4.26 -18.66
CA GLN A 218 10.99 -5.46 -19.49
C GLN A 218 11.65 -5.22 -20.84
N ARG A 219 11.36 -4.09 -21.51
CA ARG A 219 11.99 -3.74 -22.79
C ARG A 219 13.51 -3.62 -22.65
N GLU A 220 14.01 -3.01 -21.59
CA GLU A 220 15.45 -2.94 -21.32
C GLU A 220 16.08 -4.33 -21.14
N LYS A 221 15.41 -5.23 -20.42
CA LYS A 221 15.89 -6.60 -20.23
C LYS A 221 15.94 -7.37 -21.55
N GLU A 222 14.92 -7.21 -22.38
CA GLU A 222 14.85 -7.83 -23.71
C GLU A 222 15.93 -7.28 -24.65
N ALA A 223 16.12 -5.96 -24.68
CA ALA A 223 17.19 -5.32 -25.45
C ALA A 223 18.57 -5.82 -25.04
N LYS A 224 18.87 -5.83 -23.73
CA LYS A 224 20.14 -6.38 -23.19
C LYS A 224 20.33 -7.85 -23.55
N LYS A 225 19.25 -8.64 -23.52
CA LYS A 225 19.29 -10.05 -23.93
C LYS A 225 19.61 -10.20 -25.42
N GLN A 226 19.02 -9.37 -26.27
CA GLN A 226 19.29 -9.37 -27.72
C GLN A 226 20.73 -8.94 -28.02
N GLU A 227 21.24 -7.88 -27.39
CA GLU A 227 22.63 -7.44 -27.51
C GLU A 227 23.61 -8.54 -27.12
N LEU A 228 23.37 -9.22 -25.99
CA LEU A 228 24.22 -10.30 -25.50
C LEU A 228 24.22 -11.49 -26.47
N LEU A 229 23.08 -11.80 -27.09
CA LEU A 229 22.98 -12.81 -28.14
C LEU A 229 23.73 -12.38 -29.42
N ALA A 230 23.65 -11.11 -29.82
CA ALA A 230 24.39 -10.59 -30.95
C ALA A 230 25.91 -10.65 -30.73
N GLN A 231 26.39 -10.21 -29.56
CA GLN A 231 27.81 -10.32 -29.18
C GLN A 231 28.29 -11.78 -29.16
N LYS A 232 27.46 -12.71 -28.68
CA LYS A 232 27.79 -14.15 -28.74
C LYS A 232 27.92 -14.65 -30.17
N ARG A 233 27.01 -14.25 -31.07
CA ARG A 233 27.08 -14.61 -32.49
C ARG A 233 28.32 -14.05 -33.17
N GLU A 234 28.65 -12.79 -32.91
CA GLU A 234 29.86 -12.14 -33.45
C GLU A 234 31.14 -12.83 -32.96
N ARG A 235 31.24 -13.15 -31.67
CA ARG A 235 32.36 -13.91 -31.11
C ARG A 235 32.49 -15.30 -31.74
N GLN A 236 31.38 -15.99 -31.99
CA GLN A 236 31.38 -17.29 -32.66
C GLN A 236 31.82 -17.17 -34.14
N ALA A 237 31.41 -16.12 -34.84
CA ALA A 237 31.85 -15.85 -36.20
C ALA A 237 33.37 -15.57 -36.26
N LEU A 238 33.89 -14.76 -35.34
CA LEU A 238 35.33 -14.48 -35.23
C LEU A 238 36.17 -15.73 -34.90
N GLN A 239 35.64 -16.67 -34.10
CA GLN A 239 36.33 -17.95 -33.85
C GLN A 239 36.35 -18.87 -35.08
N LYS A 240 35.25 -18.93 -35.85
CA LYS A 240 35.19 -19.74 -37.08
C LYS A 240 35.98 -19.12 -38.24
N GLY A 241 36.19 -17.81 -38.22
CA GLY A 241 36.93 -17.05 -39.24
C GLY A 241 38.45 -17.00 -39.06
N LYS A 242 39.05 -17.71 -38.09
CA LYS A 242 40.50 -17.94 -38.05
C LYS A 242 40.83 -19.21 -38.84
N PRO A 243 41.18 -19.14 -40.15
CA PRO A 243 41.80 -20.27 -40.81
C PRO A 243 43.10 -20.57 -40.06
N GLY A 244 43.29 -21.84 -39.71
CA GLY A 244 44.57 -22.29 -39.19
C GLY A 244 45.65 -21.90 -40.19
N LEU A 245 46.53 -20.97 -39.79
CA LEU A 245 47.87 -20.80 -40.35
C LEU A 245 48.67 -22.08 -40.04
N GLY A 246 48.27 -23.17 -40.67
CA GLY A 246 49.00 -24.43 -40.74
C GLY A 246 50.10 -24.27 -41.77
N LYS A 247 51.23 -23.77 -41.27
CA LYS A 247 52.60 -23.88 -41.78
C LYS A 247 52.74 -24.54 -43.16
N GLY A 248 53.31 -23.77 -44.09
CA GLY A 248 53.94 -24.29 -45.28
C GLY A 248 54.95 -25.40 -44.94
N LYS A 249 54.87 -26.49 -45.68
CA LYS A 249 56.01 -27.36 -45.95
C LYS A 249 56.34 -27.22 -47.42
N GLY A 250 57.40 -26.48 -47.69
CA GLY A 250 58.14 -26.63 -48.93
C GLY A 250 58.89 -27.96 -48.92
N HIS A 251 58.66 -28.77 -49.94
CA HIS A 251 59.61 -29.72 -50.52
C HIS A 251 59.51 -29.44 -52.03
N GLY A 252 60.54 -29.04 -52.77
CA GLY A 252 61.95 -29.35 -52.62
C GLY A 252 62.26 -30.59 -53.45
N LEU A 253 62.58 -30.34 -54.73
CA LEU A 253 62.98 -31.26 -55.82
C LEU A 253 61.88 -32.09 -56.48
#